data_AF-A0A4S8ZQ45-F1
#
_entry.id   AF-A0A4S8ZQ45-F1
#
_cell.length_a   1.000
_cell.length_b   1.000
_cell.length_c   1.000
_cell.angle_alpha   90.00
_cell.angle_beta   90.00
_cell.angle_gamma   90.00
#
_symmetry.space_group_name_H-M   'P 1'
#
loop_
_entity.id
_entity.type
_entity.pdbx_description
1 polymer ?
#
loop_
_entity_poly.entity_id
_entity_poly.type
_entity_poly.pdbx_seq_one_letter_code
_entity_poly.pdbx_strand_id
1 'polypeptide(L)'
;MKISSIAPVLALMAAQSVNAHTLFAELYVDGQAQGDGTCIRMPSDPNTATNPIPSLDSSDMACGVDGTKGVARVCSVDSGSTLSFEYRDWPDNPSVGSIDISHKGPCAVYLKKVSSAIDDEGTGDGWFKIWNEGYDESAGKWCTEKLIDNNGHLSVKVPEGLQGGYYLIRPELLALHNADKGDPQFYAGCAQVWLNSDGTQLPQSIVSIPGYVDYNQPATSFNIWNEKMALPYPMPGPSVYTPSSSAKVGNQKLRVSQQKQTEGLAPSNSIITNGNWNGIELARYNDQEGCWNASTACWAQSKECYDTAPPTGHSGCKIWEGKCQDINDQCSASNYKGPPNYMKNLNPVVKQVKLPAAEAAQTGDGSYSPASSAAASKPATTFKTSALVAKATAVAPPSNSNALTVSTEGNCGNGVTCKGSSFGDCCSSHGYCGSSDQYCSAGCNSAFGTCGGQYKRDEHNHMHVHKHKRAVRIGGDARMMP
;
A
#
# COMPACT_ATOMS: atom_id res chain seq x y z
N MET A 1 57.62 -28.06 -0.99
CA MET A 1 56.40 -27.56 -1.65
C MET A 1 55.23 -28.46 -1.27
N LYS A 2 54.18 -27.90 -0.68
CA LYS A 2 52.83 -28.48 -0.62
C LYS A 2 51.87 -27.32 -0.88
N ILE A 3 51.17 -27.34 -2.02
CA ILE A 3 50.21 -26.29 -2.38
C ILE A 3 48.88 -26.70 -1.77
N SER A 4 48.34 -25.86 -0.89
CA SER A 4 47.03 -26.08 -0.28
C SER A 4 46.04 -25.14 -0.98
N SER A 5 45.08 -25.72 -1.70
CA SER A 5 44.11 -24.96 -2.49
C SER A 5 43.02 -24.38 -1.60
N ILE A 6 42.94 -23.05 -1.55
CA ILE A 6 41.84 -22.33 -0.92
C ILE A 6 40.67 -22.27 -1.92
N ALA A 7 39.51 -22.81 -1.54
CA ALA A 7 38.29 -22.66 -2.33
C ALA A 7 37.64 -21.28 -2.04
N PRO A 8 37.24 -20.51 -3.07
CA PRO A 8 36.56 -19.24 -2.86
C PRO A 8 35.11 -19.48 -2.43
N VAL A 9 34.71 -18.89 -1.29
CA VAL A 9 33.30 -18.81 -0.90
C VAL A 9 32.63 -17.77 -1.77
N LEU A 10 31.77 -18.21 -2.69
CA LEU A 10 31.00 -17.33 -3.56
C LEU A 10 29.83 -16.73 -2.76
N ALA A 11 30.00 -15.53 -2.23
CA ALA A 11 28.93 -14.80 -1.55
C ALA A 11 27.90 -14.32 -2.59
N LEU A 12 26.73 -14.96 -2.62
CA LEU A 12 25.56 -14.42 -3.33
C LEU A 12 25.09 -13.16 -2.60
N MET A 13 25.46 -11.99 -3.13
CA MET A 13 24.74 -10.75 -2.81
C MET A 13 23.38 -10.82 -3.51
N ALA A 14 22.33 -11.17 -2.77
CA ALA A 14 20.98 -10.92 -3.20
C ALA A 14 20.79 -9.39 -3.26
N ALA A 15 20.58 -8.85 -4.46
CA ALA A 15 20.18 -7.46 -4.61
C ALA A 15 18.78 -7.31 -3.98
N GLN A 16 18.72 -6.74 -2.78
CA GLN A 16 17.45 -6.34 -2.20
C GLN A 16 16.91 -5.19 -3.04
N SER A 17 15.79 -5.42 -3.71
CA SER A 17 14.97 -4.34 -4.27
C SER A 17 14.49 -3.48 -3.11
N VAL A 18 15.12 -2.31 -2.93
CA VAL A 18 14.68 -1.32 -1.96
C VAL A 18 13.33 -0.80 -2.46
N ASN A 19 12.24 -1.26 -1.85
CA ASN A 19 10.93 -0.67 -2.07
C ASN A 19 10.85 0.62 -1.25
N ALA A 20 10.64 1.75 -1.91
CA ALA A 20 10.56 3.04 -1.22
C ALA A 20 9.16 3.31 -0.62
N HIS A 21 8.17 2.59 -1.12
CA HIS A 21 6.74 2.88 -0.95
C HIS A 21 6.10 1.96 0.11
N THR A 22 4.82 2.17 0.43
CA THR A 22 4.20 1.53 1.61
C THR A 22 2.73 1.16 1.44
N LEU A 23 2.27 0.18 2.23
CA LEU A 23 0.87 -0.25 2.32
C LEU A 23 0.43 -0.37 3.79
N PHE A 24 -0.79 0.09 4.10
CA PHE A 24 -1.48 -0.22 5.37
C PHE A 24 -1.81 -1.72 5.43
N ALA A 25 -1.07 -2.47 6.24
CA ALA A 25 -0.99 -3.93 6.21
C ALA A 25 -1.82 -4.61 7.30
N GLU A 26 -1.84 -4.07 8.53
CA GLU A 26 -2.52 -4.70 9.67
C GLU A 26 -3.11 -3.66 10.64
N LEU A 27 -4.31 -3.97 11.13
CA LEU A 27 -5.02 -3.18 12.15
C LEU A 27 -4.83 -3.84 13.51
N TYR A 28 -4.62 -3.01 14.53
CA TYR A 28 -4.62 -3.42 15.94
C TYR A 28 -5.72 -2.67 16.68
N VAL A 29 -6.45 -3.36 17.55
CA VAL A 29 -7.49 -2.79 18.42
C VAL A 29 -7.11 -3.09 19.87
N ASP A 30 -6.87 -2.03 20.66
CA ASP A 30 -6.42 -2.12 22.06
C ASP A 30 -5.25 -3.09 22.28
N GLY A 31 -4.27 -3.04 21.37
CA GLY A 31 -3.07 -3.87 21.39
C GLY A 31 -3.23 -5.26 20.74
N GLN A 32 -4.44 -5.66 20.36
CA GLN A 32 -4.67 -6.95 19.71
C GLN A 32 -4.66 -6.81 18.19
N ALA A 33 -3.70 -7.45 17.55
CA ALA A 33 -3.62 -7.55 16.09
C ALA A 33 -4.88 -8.26 15.54
N GLN A 34 -5.49 -7.73 14.49
CA GLN A 34 -6.67 -8.31 13.85
C GLN A 34 -6.31 -9.36 12.78
N GLY A 35 -5.02 -9.50 12.44
CA GLY A 35 -4.50 -10.36 11.38
C GLY A 35 -4.21 -9.58 10.10
N ASP A 36 -3.09 -9.92 9.45
CA ASP A 36 -2.65 -9.45 8.13
C ASP A 36 -3.81 -9.26 7.13
N GLY A 37 -4.11 -8.02 6.73
CA GLY A 37 -5.17 -7.69 5.78
C GLY A 37 -6.61 -7.95 6.24
N THR A 38 -6.84 -8.48 7.44
CA THR A 38 -8.18 -8.71 7.99
C THR A 38 -8.93 -7.38 8.12
N CYS A 39 -10.17 -7.34 7.62
CA CYS A 39 -11.02 -6.16 7.53
C CYS A 39 -10.44 -4.93 6.81
N ILE A 40 -9.27 -5.04 6.18
CA ILE A 40 -8.65 -3.97 5.37
C ILE A 40 -8.95 -4.23 3.89
N ARG A 41 -9.34 -3.17 3.19
CA ARG A 41 -9.45 -3.16 1.72
C ARG A 41 -8.06 -2.88 1.14
N MET A 42 -7.56 -3.81 0.34
CA MET A 42 -6.19 -3.79 -0.19
C MET A 42 -6.20 -3.90 -1.72
N PRO A 43 -5.16 -3.36 -2.41
CA PRO A 43 -4.94 -3.62 -3.83
C PRO A 43 -4.84 -5.12 -4.13
N SER A 44 -5.39 -5.56 -5.26
CA SER A 44 -5.40 -6.98 -5.62
C SER A 44 -4.08 -7.51 -6.22
N ASP A 45 -3.24 -6.63 -6.78
CA ASP A 45 -1.93 -7.00 -7.34
C ASP A 45 -0.79 -6.72 -6.34
N PRO A 46 -0.12 -7.75 -5.78
CA PRO A 46 0.97 -7.56 -4.83
C PRO A 46 2.19 -6.86 -5.43
N ASN A 47 2.38 -6.87 -6.75
CA ASN A 47 3.53 -6.23 -7.41
C ASN A 47 3.40 -4.70 -7.46
N THR A 48 2.19 -4.17 -7.29
CA THR A 48 1.89 -2.73 -7.33
C THR A 48 1.20 -2.24 -6.05
N ALA A 49 0.94 -3.11 -5.07
CA ALA A 49 0.16 -2.81 -3.88
C ALA A 49 0.73 -1.69 -2.99
N THR A 50 2.04 -1.45 -3.02
CA THR A 50 2.67 -0.36 -2.27
C THR A 50 2.75 0.96 -3.04
N ASN A 51 2.42 0.98 -4.34
CA ASN A 51 2.56 2.19 -5.16
C ASN A 51 1.68 3.34 -4.64
N PRO A 52 2.08 4.60 -4.83
CA PRO A 52 1.26 5.74 -4.45
C PRO A 52 -0.03 5.79 -5.26
N ILE A 53 -1.06 6.39 -4.68
CA ILE A 53 -2.36 6.60 -5.32
C ILE A 53 -2.16 7.44 -6.60
N PRO A 54 -2.64 6.99 -7.78
CA PRO A 54 -2.20 7.52 -9.07
C PRO A 54 -2.68 8.95 -9.39
N SER A 55 -3.70 9.46 -8.70
CA SER A 55 -4.16 10.84 -8.86
C SER A 55 -5.01 11.32 -7.67
N LEU A 56 -4.89 12.60 -7.34
CA LEU A 56 -5.70 13.27 -6.30
C LEU A 56 -7.20 13.34 -6.62
N ASP A 57 -7.55 13.24 -7.90
CA ASP A 57 -8.94 13.21 -8.37
C ASP A 57 -9.51 11.77 -8.48
N SER A 58 -8.70 10.73 -8.25
CA SER A 58 -9.14 9.34 -8.36
C SER A 58 -10.07 8.93 -7.22
N SER A 59 -11.02 8.03 -7.50
CA SER A 59 -11.77 7.30 -6.47
C SER A 59 -10.87 6.56 -5.48
N ASP A 60 -9.68 6.15 -5.93
CA ASP A 60 -8.67 5.47 -5.10
C ASP A 60 -8.22 6.33 -3.90
N MET A 61 -8.36 7.66 -3.96
CA MET A 61 -8.09 8.52 -2.81
C MET A 61 -8.94 8.15 -1.59
N ALA A 62 -10.14 7.59 -1.76
CA ALA A 62 -10.99 7.22 -0.63
C ALA A 62 -10.38 6.07 0.19
N CYS A 63 -9.94 4.99 -0.45
CA CYS A 63 -9.61 3.73 0.24
C CYS A 63 -8.41 2.97 -0.33
N GLY A 64 -7.57 3.62 -1.15
CA GLY A 64 -6.50 2.97 -1.91
C GLY A 64 -6.99 2.35 -3.22
N VAL A 65 -6.05 1.87 -4.04
CA VAL A 65 -6.35 1.13 -5.29
C VAL A 65 -7.15 -0.13 -4.96
N ASP A 66 -8.17 -0.44 -5.78
CA ASP A 66 -9.23 -1.44 -5.52
C ASP A 66 -10.12 -1.18 -4.28
N GLY A 67 -9.82 -0.18 -3.45
CA GLY A 67 -10.46 0.08 -2.15
C GLY A 67 -11.94 0.49 -2.21
N THR A 68 -12.49 0.72 -3.40
CA THR A 68 -13.94 0.88 -3.60
C THR A 68 -14.71 -0.44 -3.44
N LYS A 69 -14.03 -1.60 -3.52
CA LYS A 69 -14.60 -2.91 -3.26
C LYS A 69 -14.44 -3.26 -1.78
N GLY A 70 -15.54 -3.58 -1.11
CA GLY A 70 -15.49 -4.10 0.25
C GLY A 70 -14.90 -5.51 0.35
N VAL A 71 -14.49 -5.86 1.57
CA VAL A 71 -13.95 -7.18 1.92
C VAL A 71 -14.86 -7.93 2.88
N ALA A 72 -14.70 -9.25 2.98
CA ALA A 72 -15.65 -10.12 3.68
C ALA A 72 -15.68 -9.97 5.22
N ARG A 73 -14.73 -9.27 5.86
CA ARG A 73 -14.68 -9.11 7.33
C ARG A 73 -14.83 -7.66 7.77
N VAL A 74 -15.43 -7.48 8.94
CA VAL A 74 -15.61 -6.20 9.63
C VAL A 74 -15.12 -6.38 11.07
N CYS A 75 -14.14 -5.59 11.49
CA CYS A 75 -13.56 -5.68 12.83
C CYS A 75 -14.44 -4.93 13.85
N SER A 76 -14.59 -5.47 15.06
CA SER A 76 -15.29 -4.76 16.14
C SER A 76 -14.32 -3.82 16.85
N VAL A 77 -14.78 -2.60 17.13
CA VAL A 77 -14.03 -1.55 17.82
C VAL A 77 -14.96 -0.91 18.86
N ASP A 78 -14.48 -0.72 20.09
CA ASP A 78 -15.26 -0.06 21.14
C ASP A 78 -15.03 1.46 21.11
N SER A 79 -15.98 2.23 21.65
CA SER A 79 -15.80 3.67 21.84
C SER A 79 -14.63 3.93 22.81
N GLY A 80 -13.71 4.84 22.44
CA GLY A 80 -12.51 5.13 23.23
C GLY A 80 -11.32 4.18 23.02
N SER A 81 -11.50 3.09 22.25
CA SER A 81 -10.42 2.17 21.88
C SER A 81 -9.23 2.88 21.24
N THR A 82 -8.04 2.34 21.46
CA THR A 82 -6.83 2.72 20.71
C THR A 82 -6.74 1.84 19.47
N LEU A 83 -6.64 2.48 18.31
CA LEU A 83 -6.35 1.82 17.05
C LEU A 83 -4.88 2.06 16.69
N SER A 84 -4.19 1.02 16.26
CA SER A 84 -2.88 1.17 15.62
C SER A 84 -2.93 0.63 14.19
N PHE A 85 -2.38 1.41 13.26
CA PHE A 85 -2.30 1.08 11.85
C PHE A 85 -0.84 0.76 11.53
N GLU A 86 -0.57 -0.47 11.11
CA GLU A 86 0.76 -0.89 10.69
C GLU A 86 0.94 -0.68 9.18
N TYR A 87 1.97 0.10 8.82
CA TYR A 87 2.41 0.33 7.45
C TYR A 87 3.69 -0.45 7.18
N ARG A 88 3.74 -1.15 6.04
CA ARG A 88 4.87 -2.00 5.62
C ARG A 88 5.36 -1.63 4.23
N ASP A 89 6.68 -1.61 4.04
CA ASP A 89 7.33 -1.48 2.72
C ASP A 89 7.31 -2.79 1.93
N TRP A 90 7.28 -3.91 2.65
CA TRP A 90 7.16 -5.26 2.13
C TRP A 90 5.97 -5.95 2.82
N PRO A 91 4.75 -5.93 2.23
CA PRO A 91 3.53 -6.28 2.94
C PRO A 91 3.49 -7.66 3.60
N ASP A 92 4.05 -8.70 2.96
CA ASP A 92 4.15 -10.07 3.48
C ASP A 92 5.40 -10.32 4.37
N ASN A 93 6.18 -9.27 4.68
CA ASN A 93 7.35 -9.36 5.54
C ASN A 93 7.52 -8.12 6.44
N PRO A 94 6.85 -8.05 7.62
CA PRO A 94 6.99 -6.96 8.59
C PRO A 94 8.40 -6.72 9.17
N SER A 95 9.40 -7.54 8.79
CA SER A 95 10.78 -7.39 9.28
C SER A 95 11.67 -6.53 8.37
N VAL A 96 11.17 -6.02 7.24
CA VAL A 96 11.93 -5.20 6.28
C VAL A 96 11.91 -3.72 6.71
N GLY A 97 10.74 -3.12 6.72
CA GLY A 97 10.55 -1.72 7.11
C GLY A 97 9.09 -1.29 6.99
N SER A 98 8.88 0.03 6.90
CA SER A 98 7.55 0.64 6.81
C SER A 98 7.39 1.56 5.61
N ILE A 99 8.33 2.48 5.41
CA ILE A 99 8.44 3.39 4.27
C ILE A 99 9.90 3.88 4.21
N ASP A 100 10.40 4.28 3.04
CA ASP A 100 11.77 4.84 2.94
C ASP A 100 11.86 6.22 3.63
N ILE A 101 12.99 6.48 4.29
CA ILE A 101 13.23 7.70 5.08
C ILE A 101 13.20 9.01 4.27
N SER A 102 13.30 8.94 2.94
CA SER A 102 13.08 10.08 2.04
C SER A 102 11.62 10.52 1.96
N HIS A 103 10.66 9.64 2.25
CA HIS A 103 9.21 9.89 2.13
C HIS A 103 8.66 10.68 3.33
N LYS A 104 9.31 11.81 3.61
CA LYS A 104 8.94 12.76 4.66
C LYS A 104 7.59 13.42 4.35
N GLY A 105 6.72 13.49 5.35
CA GLY A 105 5.48 14.24 5.25
C GLY A 105 4.47 13.93 6.36
N PRO A 106 3.26 14.50 6.29
CA PRO A 106 2.25 14.38 7.32
C PRO A 106 1.53 13.02 7.29
N CYS A 107 0.81 12.74 8.37
CA CYS A 107 -0.18 11.67 8.43
C CYS A 107 -1.55 12.20 8.91
N ALA A 108 -2.62 11.48 8.57
CA ALA A 108 -3.96 11.76 9.08
C ALA A 108 -4.79 10.47 9.21
N VAL A 109 -5.83 10.51 10.05
CA VAL A 109 -6.81 9.42 10.16
C VAL A 109 -8.22 9.98 10.08
N TYR A 110 -9.03 9.42 9.19
CA TYR A 110 -10.41 9.81 8.94
C TYR A 110 -11.38 8.66 9.21
N LEU A 111 -12.60 9.00 9.60
CA LEU A 111 -13.74 8.10 9.71
C LEU A 111 -14.86 8.55 8.76
N LYS A 112 -15.59 7.60 8.17
CA LYS A 112 -16.86 7.82 7.45
C LYS A 112 -17.92 6.92 8.06
N LYS A 113 -19.04 7.48 8.53
CA LYS A 113 -20.21 6.69 8.98
C LYS A 113 -20.92 6.16 7.74
N VAL A 114 -21.12 4.84 7.67
CA VAL A 114 -21.75 4.17 6.51
C VAL A 114 -22.96 3.32 6.94
N SER A 115 -23.80 2.90 5.98
CA SER A 115 -24.91 1.98 6.21
C SER A 115 -24.45 0.53 6.30
N SER A 116 -23.50 0.14 5.43
CA SER A 116 -22.77 -1.12 5.41
C SER A 116 -21.27 -0.82 5.30
N ALA A 117 -20.43 -1.53 6.04
CA ALA A 117 -18.97 -1.39 5.90
C ALA A 117 -18.41 -2.21 4.71
N ILE A 118 -19.23 -3.09 4.12
CA ILE A 118 -18.87 -3.91 2.96
C ILE A 118 -19.34 -3.23 1.66
N ASP A 119 -20.59 -2.76 1.60
CA ASP A 119 -21.20 -2.29 0.35
C ASP A 119 -20.93 -0.81 0.02
N ASP A 120 -20.50 0.03 0.98
CA ASP A 120 -20.16 1.44 0.72
C ASP A 120 -18.80 1.57 0.03
N GLU A 121 -18.72 2.21 -1.13
CA GLU A 121 -17.49 2.37 -1.90
C GLU A 121 -16.44 3.29 -1.23
N GLY A 122 -16.79 3.95 -0.12
CA GLY A 122 -15.93 4.92 0.57
C GLY A 122 -15.88 6.29 -0.08
N THR A 123 -16.02 6.37 -1.41
CA THR A 123 -16.01 7.63 -2.18
C THR A 123 -17.08 8.65 -1.74
N GLY A 124 -16.82 9.92 -2.02
CA GLY A 124 -17.75 11.03 -1.78
C GLY A 124 -17.72 11.60 -0.35
N ASP A 125 -18.76 12.37 -0.02
CA ASP A 125 -18.92 13.08 1.26
C ASP A 125 -19.04 12.17 2.49
N GLY A 126 -18.78 12.76 3.67
CA GLY A 126 -19.03 12.15 4.98
C GLY A 126 -17.79 11.79 5.77
N TRP A 127 -16.59 12.05 5.22
CA TRP A 127 -15.32 11.84 5.92
C TRP A 127 -15.04 12.95 6.91
N PHE A 128 -14.82 12.62 8.18
CA PHE A 128 -14.30 13.53 9.20
C PHE A 128 -12.95 13.06 9.71
N LYS A 129 -12.06 14.01 10.00
CA LYS A 129 -10.72 13.74 10.54
C LYS A 129 -10.83 13.49 12.06
N ILE A 130 -10.21 12.44 12.58
CA ILE A 130 -10.13 12.19 14.03
C ILE A 130 -8.74 12.47 14.61
N TRP A 131 -7.72 12.52 13.77
CA TRP A 131 -6.34 12.76 14.18
C TRP A 131 -5.50 13.20 12.97
N ASN A 132 -4.46 14.00 13.20
CA ASN A 132 -3.39 14.29 12.25
C ASN A 132 -2.11 14.74 12.96
N GLU A 133 -1.00 14.61 12.24
CA GLU A 133 0.28 15.24 12.57
C GLU A 133 1.00 15.67 11.28
N GLY A 134 1.60 16.87 11.31
CA GLY A 134 2.41 17.43 10.22
C GLY A 134 3.91 17.25 10.45
N TYR A 135 4.62 18.39 10.52
CA TYR A 135 5.98 18.47 11.02
C TYR A 135 5.96 18.85 12.51
N ASP A 136 6.60 18.05 13.36
CA ASP A 136 6.79 18.35 14.77
C ASP A 136 8.06 19.19 14.93
N GLU A 137 7.89 20.50 15.06
CA GLU A 137 8.98 21.47 15.26
C GLU A 137 9.78 21.24 16.55
N SER A 138 9.21 20.54 17.54
CA SER A 138 9.87 20.24 18.81
C SER A 138 10.75 18.99 18.75
N ALA A 139 10.31 17.98 17.99
CA ALA A 139 11.07 16.76 17.72
C ALA A 139 12.01 16.91 16.50
N GLY A 140 11.77 17.89 15.63
CA GLY A 140 12.46 18.08 14.36
C GLY A 140 12.10 17.03 13.30
N LYS A 141 10.95 16.36 13.43
CA LYS A 141 10.55 15.18 12.63
C LYS A 141 9.17 15.35 11.97
N TRP A 142 9.03 14.78 10.78
CA TRP A 142 7.73 14.54 10.16
C TRP A 142 7.04 13.32 10.78
N CYS A 143 5.71 13.26 10.67
CA CYS A 143 4.95 12.08 11.12
C CYS A 143 5.47 10.77 10.49
N THR A 144 5.80 10.74 9.19
CA THR A 144 6.36 9.53 8.55
C THR A 144 7.73 9.13 9.11
N GLU A 145 8.50 10.04 9.71
CA GLU A 145 9.75 9.70 10.40
C GLU A 145 9.47 9.07 11.79
N LYS A 146 8.44 9.55 12.50
CA LYS A 146 7.95 8.91 13.74
C LYS A 146 7.35 7.53 13.47
N LEU A 147 6.66 7.36 12.34
CA LEU A 147 6.14 6.06 11.88
C LEU A 147 7.29 5.04 11.75
N ILE A 148 8.42 5.45 11.16
CA ILE A 148 9.63 4.61 11.05
C ILE A 148 10.22 4.31 12.44
N ASP A 149 10.35 5.32 13.32
CA ASP A 149 10.80 5.12 14.72
C ASP A 149 9.92 4.10 15.48
N ASN A 150 8.62 4.09 15.19
CA ASN A 150 7.59 3.22 15.78
C ASN A 150 7.40 1.90 15.01
N ASN A 151 8.39 1.47 14.22
CA ASN A 151 8.35 0.22 13.45
C ASN A 151 7.10 0.09 12.55
N GLY A 152 6.68 1.17 11.90
CA GLY A 152 5.51 1.20 11.01
C GLY A 152 4.17 1.44 11.68
N HIS A 153 4.11 1.65 13.00
CA HIS A 153 2.84 1.77 13.72
C HIS A 153 2.45 3.23 13.97
N LEU A 154 1.26 3.62 13.49
CA LEU A 154 0.59 4.87 13.85
C LEU A 154 -0.57 4.58 14.81
N SER A 155 -0.55 5.13 16.03
CA SER A 155 -1.59 4.89 17.06
C SER A 155 -2.46 6.12 17.32
N VAL A 156 -3.78 5.96 17.26
CA VAL A 156 -4.78 7.01 17.54
C VAL A 156 -5.92 6.50 18.43
N LYS A 157 -6.60 7.39 19.14
CA LYS A 157 -7.83 7.05 19.89
C LYS A 157 -9.08 7.26 19.05
N VAL A 158 -10.02 6.32 19.12
CA VAL A 158 -11.38 6.53 18.63
C VAL A 158 -12.09 7.53 19.54
N PRO A 159 -12.66 8.63 19.00
CA PRO A 159 -13.39 9.60 19.81
C PRO A 159 -14.59 8.99 20.53
N GLU A 160 -14.74 9.31 21.82
CA GLU A 160 -15.92 8.94 22.61
C GLU A 160 -17.18 9.68 22.12
N GLY A 161 -18.37 9.08 22.36
CA GLY A 161 -19.65 9.71 22.08
C GLY A 161 -20.12 9.67 20.61
N LEU A 162 -19.26 9.22 19.68
CA LEU A 162 -19.63 8.92 18.29
C LEU A 162 -20.78 7.90 18.22
N GLN A 163 -21.66 8.05 17.23
CA GLN A 163 -22.81 7.15 17.03
C GLN A 163 -22.38 5.72 16.72
N GLY A 164 -22.87 4.73 17.48
CA GLY A 164 -22.60 3.31 17.19
C GLY A 164 -23.09 2.87 15.79
N GLY A 165 -22.35 1.96 15.16
CA GLY A 165 -22.67 1.42 13.83
C GLY A 165 -21.45 1.16 12.95
N TYR A 166 -21.68 0.89 11.66
CA TYR A 166 -20.60 0.71 10.68
C TYR A 166 -19.86 2.01 10.34
N TYR A 167 -18.54 1.89 10.22
CA TYR A 167 -17.65 2.94 9.71
C TYR A 167 -16.60 2.36 8.76
N LEU A 168 -16.11 3.21 7.87
CA LEU A 168 -14.79 3.04 7.26
C LEU A 168 -13.78 3.91 8.01
N ILE A 169 -12.60 3.36 8.28
CA ILE A 169 -11.46 4.07 8.89
C ILE A 169 -10.33 4.13 7.88
N ARG A 170 -9.87 5.35 7.59
CA ARG A 170 -8.87 5.67 6.57
C ARG A 170 -7.64 6.31 7.23
N PRO A 171 -6.61 5.54 7.60
CA PRO A 171 -5.28 6.10 7.80
C PRO A 171 -4.70 6.55 6.45
N GLU A 172 -3.90 7.61 6.48
CA GLU A 172 -3.29 8.25 5.32
C GLU A 172 -1.90 8.75 5.67
N LEU A 173 -0.97 8.54 4.75
CA LEU A 173 0.34 9.18 4.68
C LEU A 173 0.43 9.99 3.38
N LEU A 174 1.08 11.16 3.43
CA LEU A 174 1.46 11.94 2.26
C LEU A 174 2.97 12.12 2.26
N ALA A 175 3.66 11.61 1.24
CA ALA A 175 5.08 11.84 1.03
C ALA A 175 5.29 13.09 0.16
N LEU A 176 6.12 14.02 0.65
CA LEU A 176 6.34 15.35 0.06
C LEU A 176 7.65 15.46 -0.75
N HIS A 177 8.37 14.35 -0.95
CA HIS A 177 9.73 14.37 -1.51
C HIS A 177 9.84 14.93 -2.95
N ASN A 178 8.73 14.88 -3.72
CA ASN A 178 8.57 15.54 -5.02
C ASN A 178 7.33 16.47 -5.08
N ALA A 179 6.73 16.82 -3.94
CA ALA A 179 5.53 17.68 -3.89
C ALA A 179 5.79 19.07 -4.54
N ASP A 180 6.99 19.63 -4.34
CA ASP A 180 7.42 20.89 -4.97
C ASP A 180 7.52 20.83 -6.51
N LYS A 181 7.52 19.63 -7.08
CA LYS A 181 7.57 19.35 -8.52
C LYS A 181 6.22 18.92 -9.09
N GLY A 182 5.16 18.96 -8.26
CA GLY A 182 3.81 18.55 -8.64
C GLY A 182 3.52 17.05 -8.49
N ASP A 183 4.37 16.30 -7.77
CA ASP A 183 4.17 14.87 -7.46
C ASP A 183 4.06 14.63 -5.94
N PRO A 184 2.94 15.06 -5.30
CA PRO A 184 2.57 14.64 -3.95
C PRO A 184 2.05 13.20 -3.96
N GLN A 185 2.66 12.34 -3.16
CA GLN A 185 2.38 10.90 -3.19
C GLN A 185 1.58 10.46 -1.95
N PHE A 186 0.35 10.00 -2.16
CA PHE A 186 -0.54 9.54 -1.09
C PHE A 186 -0.54 8.01 -0.95
N TYR A 187 -0.51 7.55 0.31
CA TYR A 187 -0.64 6.15 0.70
C TYR A 187 -1.79 6.02 1.71
N ALA A 188 -2.92 5.51 1.26
CA ALA A 188 -4.11 5.32 2.09
C ALA A 188 -4.75 3.94 1.84
N GLY A 189 -5.47 3.46 2.83
CA GLY A 189 -6.28 2.24 2.77
C GLY A 189 -7.49 2.38 3.69
N CYS A 190 -8.49 1.50 3.57
CA CYS A 190 -9.66 1.51 4.44
C CYS A 190 -9.79 0.24 5.27
N ALA A 191 -9.88 0.39 6.60
CA ALA A 191 -10.39 -0.66 7.48
C ALA A 191 -11.91 -0.55 7.62
N GLN A 192 -12.58 -1.70 7.60
CA GLN A 192 -14.02 -1.85 7.77
C GLN A 192 -14.31 -2.18 9.23
N VAL A 193 -15.03 -1.30 9.95
CA VAL A 193 -15.27 -1.48 11.38
C VAL A 193 -16.73 -1.40 11.78
N TRP A 194 -17.05 -2.14 12.84
CA TRP A 194 -18.24 -1.98 13.66
C TRP A 194 -17.87 -1.21 14.92
N LEU A 195 -18.35 0.04 15.05
CA LEU A 195 -18.20 0.82 16.27
C LEU A 195 -19.29 0.44 17.28
N ASN A 196 -18.90 -0.26 18.34
CA ASN A 196 -19.73 -0.50 19.51
C ASN A 196 -19.70 0.74 20.42
N SER A 197 -20.77 1.53 20.35
CA SER A 197 -20.94 2.78 21.10
C SER A 197 -22.41 3.02 21.41
N ASP A 198 -22.72 3.54 22.59
CA ASP A 198 -24.02 4.08 22.97
C ASP A 198 -24.18 5.58 22.64
N GLY A 199 -23.11 6.19 22.12
CA GLY A 199 -23.08 7.56 21.66
C GLY A 199 -24.06 7.85 20.52
N THR A 200 -24.28 9.14 20.28
CA THR A 200 -25.21 9.65 19.26
C THR A 200 -24.65 10.82 18.46
N GLN A 201 -23.36 11.14 18.62
CA GLN A 201 -22.74 12.28 17.92
C GLN A 201 -22.32 11.87 16.51
N LEU A 202 -22.68 12.71 15.54
CA LEU A 202 -22.13 12.68 14.17
C LEU A 202 -21.40 14.00 13.93
N PRO A 203 -20.13 13.98 13.49
CA PRO A 203 -19.36 15.20 13.21
C PRO A 203 -19.97 16.04 12.08
N GLN A 204 -19.90 17.37 12.23
CA GLN A 204 -20.40 18.32 11.22
C GLN A 204 -19.31 18.79 10.25
N SER A 205 -18.04 18.79 10.66
CA SER A 205 -16.91 19.09 9.77
C SER A 205 -16.56 17.83 8.99
N ILE A 206 -17.16 17.70 7.80
CA ILE A 206 -16.95 16.60 6.86
C ILE A 206 -16.46 17.13 5.51
N VAL A 207 -15.81 16.25 4.75
CA VAL A 207 -15.36 16.50 3.37
C VAL A 207 -15.67 15.31 2.47
N SER A 208 -15.60 15.54 1.15
CA SER A 208 -15.54 14.49 0.13
C SER A 208 -14.13 13.98 -0.07
N ILE A 209 -13.98 12.66 -0.25
CA ILE A 209 -12.74 12.05 -0.75
C ILE A 209 -13.09 11.19 -1.98
N PRO A 210 -12.52 11.46 -3.17
CA PRO A 210 -11.65 12.60 -3.52
C PRO A 210 -12.34 13.98 -3.38
N GLY A 211 -11.55 15.05 -3.45
CA GLY A 211 -12.03 16.44 -3.51
C GLY A 211 -11.60 17.37 -2.35
N TYR A 212 -11.11 16.83 -1.23
CA TYR A 212 -10.58 17.64 -0.11
C TYR A 212 -9.15 18.17 -0.33
N VAL A 213 -8.49 17.74 -1.41
CA VAL A 213 -7.13 18.13 -1.84
C VAL A 213 -7.07 18.35 -3.34
N ASP A 214 -6.13 19.21 -3.77
CA ASP A 214 -5.74 19.39 -5.17
C ASP A 214 -4.20 19.46 -5.27
N TYR A 215 -3.64 19.63 -6.48
CA TYR A 215 -2.18 19.67 -6.71
C TYR A 215 -1.50 21.02 -6.42
N ASN A 216 -2.25 22.11 -6.27
CA ASN A 216 -1.73 23.49 -6.22
C ASN A 216 -1.88 24.17 -4.85
N GLN A 217 -2.57 23.53 -3.90
CA GLN A 217 -2.68 24.02 -2.52
C GLN A 217 -1.35 23.87 -1.74
N PRO A 218 -1.11 24.72 -0.72
CA PRO A 218 0.17 24.73 0.03
C PRO A 218 0.57 23.41 0.70
N ALA A 219 -0.40 22.54 1.00
CA ALA A 219 -0.17 21.23 1.60
C ALA A 219 0.55 20.26 0.64
N THR A 220 0.09 20.19 -0.61
CA THR A 220 0.49 19.19 -1.61
C THR A 220 1.52 19.71 -2.60
N SER A 221 1.81 21.02 -2.58
CA SER A 221 2.95 21.64 -3.28
C SER A 221 4.11 22.01 -2.33
N PHE A 222 4.16 21.42 -1.13
CA PHE A 222 5.08 21.85 -0.07
C PHE A 222 6.53 21.44 -0.34
N ASN A 223 7.45 22.41 -0.33
CA ASN A 223 8.87 22.15 -0.53
C ASN A 223 9.60 21.89 0.80
N ILE A 224 9.86 20.61 1.08
CA ILE A 224 10.61 20.13 2.25
C ILE A 224 12.14 20.35 2.17
N TRP A 225 12.65 20.73 1.00
CA TRP A 225 14.09 20.90 0.72
C TRP A 225 14.58 22.34 0.92
N ASN A 226 13.68 23.29 1.14
CA ASN A 226 14.02 24.67 1.45
C ASN A 226 14.80 24.78 2.77
N GLU A 227 15.94 25.49 2.77
CA GLU A 227 16.76 25.78 3.96
C GLU A 227 15.94 26.33 5.15
N LYS A 228 14.88 27.08 4.82
CA LYS A 228 13.84 27.49 5.77
C LYS A 228 12.48 27.02 5.26
N MET A 229 12.03 25.86 5.75
CA MET A 229 10.67 25.37 5.50
C MET A 229 9.61 26.39 5.95
N ALA A 230 8.49 26.45 5.22
CA ALA A 230 7.37 27.34 5.51
C ALA A 230 6.48 26.77 6.63
N LEU A 231 6.96 26.86 7.88
CA LEU A 231 6.31 26.28 9.05
C LEU A 231 5.37 27.29 9.76
N PRO A 232 4.31 26.82 10.45
CA PRO A 232 3.90 25.42 10.61
C PRO A 232 3.37 24.82 9.29
N TYR A 233 3.53 23.51 9.11
CA TYR A 233 3.09 22.83 7.89
C TYR A 233 1.55 22.95 7.71
N PRO A 234 1.05 23.41 6.54
CA PRO A 234 -0.37 23.55 6.27
C PRO A 234 -1.03 22.18 6.03
N MET A 235 -1.57 21.58 7.09
CA MET A 235 -2.31 20.32 7.01
C MET A 235 -3.53 20.42 6.09
N PRO A 236 -3.71 19.52 5.11
CA PRO A 236 -4.87 19.53 4.23
C PRO A 236 -6.14 19.06 4.95
N GLY A 237 -7.30 19.52 4.48
CA GLY A 237 -8.61 19.02 4.89
C GLY A 237 -9.17 19.62 6.19
N PRO A 238 -10.25 19.04 6.74
CA PRO A 238 -10.98 19.61 7.86
C PRO A 238 -10.14 19.61 9.14
N SER A 239 -10.55 20.40 10.13
CA SER A 239 -10.02 20.32 11.48
C SER A 239 -10.32 18.95 12.11
N VAL A 240 -9.48 18.55 13.08
CA VAL A 240 -9.74 17.33 13.85
C VAL A 240 -11.05 17.46 14.62
N TYR A 241 -11.90 16.43 14.50
CA TYR A 241 -13.12 16.32 15.26
C TYR A 241 -12.81 16.31 16.76
N THR A 242 -13.36 17.29 17.47
CA THR A 242 -13.37 17.35 18.92
C THR A 242 -14.77 16.99 19.41
N PRO A 243 -14.93 15.99 20.29
CA PRO A 243 -16.21 15.69 20.91
C PRO A 243 -16.76 16.93 21.62
N SER A 244 -18.01 17.28 21.35
CA SER A 244 -18.66 18.41 21.99
C SER A 244 -18.75 18.17 23.50
N SER A 245 -18.05 18.98 24.29
CA SER A 245 -17.93 18.86 25.75
C SER A 245 -19.17 19.34 26.52
N SER A 246 -20.35 18.90 26.08
CA SER A 246 -21.64 18.93 26.78
C SER A 246 -22.67 18.08 26.01
N ALA A 247 -23.60 17.36 26.65
CA ALA A 247 -24.00 17.43 28.05
C ALA A 247 -24.17 16.02 28.67
N LYS A 248 -24.20 15.95 30.01
CA LYS A 248 -24.92 14.88 30.69
C LYS A 248 -26.38 14.94 30.24
N VAL A 249 -26.81 14.05 29.35
CA VAL A 249 -28.21 13.93 28.95
C VAL A 249 -29.00 13.53 30.19
N GLY A 250 -29.72 14.50 30.77
CA GLY A 250 -30.40 14.31 32.06
C GLY A 250 -31.55 13.31 31.95
N ASN A 251 -31.29 12.05 32.31
CA ASN A 251 -32.26 10.95 32.53
C ASN A 251 -33.35 10.73 31.45
N GLN A 252 -33.25 11.33 30.27
CA GLN A 252 -34.03 10.95 29.11
C GLN A 252 -33.39 9.71 28.51
N LYS A 253 -33.85 8.55 28.96
CA LYS A 253 -33.46 7.23 28.46
C LYS A 253 -34.05 7.02 27.06
N LEU A 254 -33.56 7.78 26.09
CA LEU A 254 -33.75 7.52 24.67
C LEU A 254 -33.33 6.06 24.44
N ARG A 255 -34.32 5.22 24.15
CA ARG A 255 -34.08 3.82 23.81
C ARG A 255 -33.53 3.74 22.39
N VAL A 256 -32.29 4.17 22.21
CA VAL A 256 -31.48 3.68 21.11
C VAL A 256 -31.41 2.17 21.32
N SER A 257 -32.05 1.40 20.46
CA SER A 257 -31.89 -0.05 20.47
C SER A 257 -30.41 -0.31 20.21
N GLN A 258 -29.73 -0.95 21.17
CA GLN A 258 -28.31 -1.25 21.06
C GLN A 258 -28.10 -2.03 19.76
N GLN A 259 -27.47 -1.37 18.80
CA GLN A 259 -27.28 -1.94 17.48
C GLN A 259 -26.29 -3.10 17.61
N LYS A 260 -26.43 -4.12 16.76
CA LYS A 260 -25.55 -5.28 16.74
C LYS A 260 -24.91 -5.36 15.35
N GLN A 261 -23.63 -5.75 15.32
CA GLN A 261 -22.99 -6.15 14.07
C GLN A 261 -23.77 -7.30 13.41
N THR A 262 -24.09 -7.11 12.14
CA THR A 262 -24.79 -8.04 11.24
C THR A 262 -23.93 -8.49 10.05
N GLU A 263 -22.87 -7.74 9.73
CA GLU A 263 -22.00 -7.92 8.56
C GLU A 263 -20.58 -8.27 8.98
N GLY A 264 -19.87 -9.01 8.14
CA GLY A 264 -18.43 -9.28 8.29
C GLY A 264 -18.01 -10.05 9.54
N LEU A 265 -18.96 -10.72 10.21
CA LEU A 265 -18.71 -11.62 11.33
C LEU A 265 -17.99 -12.89 10.84
N ALA A 266 -17.10 -13.43 11.68
CA ALA A 266 -16.56 -14.77 11.46
C ALA A 266 -17.69 -15.82 11.54
N PRO A 267 -17.74 -16.81 10.64
CA PRO A 267 -18.53 -18.02 10.88
C PRO A 267 -18.08 -18.69 12.18
N SER A 268 -19.03 -19.20 12.98
CA SER A 268 -18.74 -19.77 14.31
C SER A 268 -17.90 -21.07 14.28
N ASN A 269 -17.75 -21.66 13.10
CA ASN A 269 -16.91 -22.81 12.79
C ASN A 269 -15.69 -22.45 11.92
N SER A 270 -15.35 -21.16 11.80
CA SER A 270 -14.02 -20.74 11.31
C SER A 270 -12.96 -21.19 12.31
N ILE A 271 -11.95 -21.90 11.83
CA ILE A 271 -10.80 -22.35 12.64
C ILE A 271 -9.49 -21.68 12.23
N ILE A 272 -9.45 -20.99 11.09
CA ILE A 272 -8.29 -20.23 10.61
C ILE A 272 -8.75 -19.09 9.71
N THR A 273 -7.95 -18.03 9.61
CA THR A 273 -8.15 -16.92 8.68
C THR A 273 -6.89 -16.63 7.87
N ASN A 274 -7.07 -16.04 6.68
CA ASN A 274 -5.98 -15.46 5.90
C ASN A 274 -6.51 -14.15 5.31
N GLY A 275 -6.19 -13.02 5.96
CA GLY A 275 -6.93 -11.78 5.78
C GLY A 275 -8.44 -11.99 5.94
N ASN A 276 -9.19 -11.72 4.88
CA ASN A 276 -10.66 -11.77 4.91
C ASN A 276 -11.25 -13.17 4.67
N TRP A 277 -10.45 -14.13 4.20
CA TRP A 277 -10.87 -15.53 4.02
C TRP A 277 -10.92 -16.28 5.36
N ASN A 278 -11.82 -17.26 5.48
CA ASN A 278 -12.05 -18.06 6.68
C ASN A 278 -12.05 -19.55 6.33
N GLY A 279 -11.15 -20.33 6.93
CA GLY A 279 -11.13 -21.78 6.82
C GLY A 279 -12.18 -22.41 7.74
N ILE A 280 -13.21 -22.98 7.14
CA ILE A 280 -14.41 -23.52 7.78
C ILE A 280 -14.20 -24.99 8.10
N GLU A 281 -14.36 -25.37 9.38
CA GLU A 281 -14.17 -26.76 9.82
C GLU A 281 -15.07 -27.74 9.06
N LEU A 282 -14.48 -28.87 8.70
CA LEU A 282 -15.06 -29.89 7.86
C LEU A 282 -16.03 -30.79 8.65
N ALA A 283 -16.95 -31.43 7.94
CA ALA A 283 -17.84 -32.42 8.54
C ALA A 283 -17.04 -33.58 9.16
N ARG A 284 -17.50 -34.08 10.31
CA ARG A 284 -16.93 -35.30 10.93
C ARG A 284 -17.18 -36.51 10.02
N TYR A 285 -16.20 -37.39 9.96
CA TYR A 285 -16.27 -38.64 9.20
C TYR A 285 -15.69 -39.81 10.01
N ASN A 286 -16.18 -41.01 9.74
CA ASN A 286 -15.77 -42.28 10.35
C ASN A 286 -15.61 -43.43 9.33
N ASP A 287 -15.74 -43.13 8.03
CA ASP A 287 -15.67 -44.07 6.91
C ASP A 287 -14.83 -43.52 5.74
N GLN A 288 -14.53 -44.40 4.78
CA GLN A 288 -13.64 -44.09 3.65
C GLN A 288 -14.21 -43.00 2.75
N GLU A 289 -15.52 -43.02 2.49
CA GLU A 289 -16.19 -42.04 1.64
C GLU A 289 -16.17 -40.64 2.29
N GLY A 290 -16.57 -40.53 3.55
CA GLY A 290 -16.52 -39.28 4.30
C GLY A 290 -15.11 -38.70 4.41
N CYS A 291 -14.09 -39.55 4.52
CA CYS A 291 -12.68 -39.12 4.55
C CYS A 291 -12.27 -38.42 3.23
N TRP A 292 -12.53 -39.04 2.08
CA TRP A 292 -12.18 -38.48 0.78
C TRP A 292 -13.08 -37.29 0.37
N ASN A 293 -14.35 -37.28 0.80
CA ASN A 293 -15.22 -36.13 0.65
C ASN A 293 -14.72 -34.91 1.47
N ALA A 294 -14.28 -35.14 2.72
CA ALA A 294 -13.68 -34.10 3.56
C ALA A 294 -12.35 -33.58 2.99
N SER A 295 -11.49 -34.47 2.47
CA SER A 295 -10.29 -34.09 1.71
C SER A 295 -10.63 -33.15 0.55
N THR A 296 -11.57 -33.55 -0.30
CA THR A 296 -11.98 -32.77 -1.48
C THR A 296 -12.49 -31.38 -1.09
N ALA A 297 -13.33 -31.28 -0.05
CA ALA A 297 -13.81 -30.02 0.48
C ALA A 297 -12.70 -29.16 1.12
N CYS A 298 -11.68 -29.79 1.73
CA CYS A 298 -10.52 -29.09 2.28
C CYS A 298 -9.68 -28.43 1.18
N TRP A 299 -9.37 -29.17 0.11
CA TRP A 299 -8.59 -28.65 -1.01
C TRP A 299 -9.33 -27.58 -1.83
N ALA A 300 -10.67 -27.68 -1.94
CA ALA A 300 -11.48 -26.60 -2.51
C ALA A 300 -11.35 -25.29 -1.71
N GLN A 301 -11.47 -25.36 -0.38
CA GLN A 301 -11.23 -24.24 0.52
C GLN A 301 -9.79 -23.71 0.46
N SER A 302 -8.80 -24.58 0.29
CA SER A 302 -7.39 -24.16 0.10
C SER A 302 -7.24 -23.30 -1.15
N LYS A 303 -7.81 -23.74 -2.28
CA LYS A 303 -7.77 -22.98 -3.54
C LYS A 303 -8.37 -21.58 -3.37
N GLU A 304 -9.53 -21.48 -2.73
CA GLU A 304 -10.19 -20.20 -2.45
C GLU A 304 -9.31 -19.27 -1.59
N CYS A 305 -8.62 -19.81 -0.58
CA CYS A 305 -7.67 -19.04 0.24
C CYS A 305 -6.56 -18.41 -0.61
N TYR A 306 -5.96 -19.17 -1.52
CA TYR A 306 -4.91 -18.67 -2.42
C TYR A 306 -5.44 -17.72 -3.50
N ASP A 307 -6.62 -17.99 -4.06
CA ASP A 307 -7.28 -17.11 -5.03
C ASP A 307 -7.65 -15.73 -4.44
N THR A 308 -7.78 -15.64 -3.11
CA THR A 308 -8.21 -14.44 -2.37
C THR A 308 -7.15 -13.91 -1.40
N ALA A 309 -5.91 -14.39 -1.49
CA ALA A 309 -4.83 -13.97 -0.61
C ALA A 309 -4.46 -12.48 -0.84
N PRO A 310 -4.41 -11.65 0.22
CA PRO A 310 -4.00 -10.25 0.12
C PRO A 310 -2.50 -10.10 -0.18
N PRO A 311 -2.02 -8.89 -0.51
CA PRO A 311 -0.59 -8.59 -0.64
C PRO A 311 0.25 -8.93 0.60
N THR A 312 -0.36 -8.96 1.79
CA THR A 312 0.28 -9.42 3.04
C THR A 312 0.49 -10.94 3.12
N GLY A 313 0.06 -11.68 2.10
CA GLY A 313 0.44 -13.07 1.85
C GLY A 313 -0.57 -14.13 2.27
N HIS A 314 -0.08 -15.36 2.35
CA HIS A 314 -0.86 -16.61 2.36
C HIS A 314 -0.43 -17.57 3.49
N SER A 315 -0.02 -17.02 4.63
CA SER A 315 0.47 -17.79 5.79
C SER A 315 -0.62 -18.70 6.37
N GLY A 316 -1.87 -18.23 6.44
CA GLY A 316 -3.03 -19.01 6.85
C GLY A 316 -3.39 -20.11 5.84
N CYS A 317 -3.24 -19.85 4.54
CA CYS A 317 -3.48 -20.84 3.49
C CYS A 317 -2.53 -22.04 3.62
N LYS A 318 -1.23 -21.80 3.87
CA LYS A 318 -0.23 -22.87 4.10
C LYS A 318 -0.56 -23.75 5.31
N ILE A 319 -1.09 -23.17 6.39
CA ILE A 319 -1.51 -23.92 7.57
C ILE A 319 -2.76 -24.77 7.26
N TRP A 320 -3.69 -24.22 6.47
CA TRP A 320 -4.87 -24.95 6.00
C TRP A 320 -4.49 -26.12 5.06
N GLU A 321 -3.55 -25.93 4.13
CA GLU A 321 -2.99 -27.02 3.31
C GLU A 321 -2.41 -28.14 4.16
N GLY A 322 -1.72 -27.82 5.26
CA GLY A 322 -1.25 -28.80 6.24
C GLY A 322 -2.39 -29.67 6.78
N LYS A 323 -3.53 -29.08 7.16
CA LYS A 323 -4.73 -29.83 7.59
C LYS A 323 -5.28 -30.71 6.45
N CYS A 324 -5.25 -30.24 5.20
CA CYS A 324 -5.72 -31.01 4.05
C CYS A 324 -4.78 -32.20 3.72
N GLN A 325 -3.47 -32.02 3.90
CA GLN A 325 -2.48 -33.09 3.79
C GLN A 325 -2.63 -34.11 4.93
N ASP A 326 -2.79 -33.68 6.18
CA ASP A 326 -3.06 -34.57 7.33
C ASP A 326 -4.29 -35.46 7.08
N ILE A 327 -5.32 -34.94 6.39
CA ILE A 327 -6.52 -35.70 6.00
C ILE A 327 -6.16 -36.72 4.90
N ASN A 328 -5.49 -36.30 3.82
CA ASN A 328 -5.06 -37.18 2.73
C ASN A 328 -4.24 -38.36 3.26
N ASP A 329 -3.28 -38.09 4.15
CA ASP A 329 -2.39 -39.10 4.73
C ASP A 329 -3.17 -40.11 5.59
N GLN A 330 -4.14 -39.63 6.37
CA GLN A 330 -5.04 -40.49 7.15
C GLN A 330 -5.95 -41.36 6.26
N CYS A 331 -6.58 -40.79 5.22
CA CYS A 331 -7.41 -41.55 4.29
C CYS A 331 -6.57 -42.61 3.54
N SER A 332 -5.34 -42.26 3.15
CA SER A 332 -4.40 -43.18 2.48
C SER A 332 -3.92 -44.31 3.40
N ALA A 333 -3.75 -44.03 4.70
CA ALA A 333 -3.41 -45.01 5.72
C ALA A 333 -4.61 -45.85 6.21
N SER A 334 -5.77 -45.75 5.56
CA SER A 334 -7.05 -46.35 6.00
C SER A 334 -7.52 -45.95 7.41
N ASN A 335 -7.04 -44.81 7.93
CA ASN A 335 -7.53 -44.20 9.16
C ASN A 335 -8.66 -43.22 8.85
N TYR A 336 -9.89 -43.70 8.91
CA TYR A 336 -11.07 -42.94 8.49
C TYR A 336 -11.75 -42.14 9.61
N LYS A 337 -11.08 -41.88 10.74
CA LYS A 337 -11.68 -41.14 11.88
C LYS A 337 -11.18 -39.70 11.93
N GLY A 338 -12.00 -38.74 11.51
CA GLY A 338 -11.59 -37.33 11.48
C GLY A 338 -12.72 -36.30 11.40
N PRO A 339 -12.41 -35.04 11.01
CA PRO A 339 -11.08 -34.55 10.64
C PRO A 339 -10.11 -34.43 11.83
N PRO A 340 -8.79 -34.39 11.58
CA PRO A 340 -7.80 -34.05 12.60
C PRO A 340 -8.04 -32.63 13.12
N ASN A 341 -7.70 -32.42 14.40
CA ASN A 341 -7.83 -31.13 15.07
C ASN A 341 -9.26 -30.51 14.99
N TYR A 342 -10.32 -31.33 14.96
CA TYR A 342 -11.70 -30.86 14.80
C TYR A 342 -12.08 -29.73 15.76
N MET A 343 -12.50 -28.59 15.20
CA MET A 343 -12.89 -27.34 15.89
C MET A 343 -11.77 -26.70 16.74
N LYS A 344 -10.51 -27.10 16.55
CA LYS A 344 -9.35 -26.44 17.16
C LYS A 344 -8.98 -25.21 16.35
N ASN A 345 -8.84 -24.05 16.99
CA ASN A 345 -8.27 -22.87 16.36
C ASN A 345 -6.83 -23.17 15.88
N LEU A 346 -6.56 -22.93 14.60
CA LEU A 346 -5.29 -23.14 13.91
C LEU A 346 -4.58 -21.82 13.58
N ASN A 347 -5.20 -20.66 13.85
CA ASN A 347 -4.53 -19.38 13.71
C ASN A 347 -3.25 -19.35 14.57
N PRO A 348 -2.14 -18.80 14.04
CA PRO A 348 -0.95 -18.54 14.83
C PRO A 348 -1.27 -17.73 16.10
N VAL A 349 -0.55 -17.99 17.18
CA VAL A 349 -0.63 -17.14 18.38
C VAL A 349 -0.08 -15.76 18.02
N VAL A 350 -0.94 -14.74 18.10
CA VAL A 350 -0.57 -13.34 17.87
C VAL A 350 0.57 -12.97 18.82
N LYS A 351 1.73 -12.60 18.27
CA LYS A 351 2.85 -12.08 19.05
C LYS A 351 2.47 -10.69 19.54
N GLN A 352 2.70 -10.40 20.81
CA GLN A 352 2.49 -9.06 21.35
C GLN A 352 3.54 -8.11 20.76
N VAL A 353 3.07 -7.09 20.02
CA VAL A 353 3.90 -6.03 19.44
C VAL A 353 3.94 -4.86 20.40
N LYS A 354 5.10 -4.20 20.53
CA LYS A 354 5.23 -2.98 21.32
C LYS A 354 4.73 -1.78 20.48
N LEU A 355 3.44 -1.51 20.56
CA LEU A 355 2.81 -0.38 19.89
C LEU A 355 3.17 0.96 20.59
N PRO A 356 3.24 2.08 19.85
CA PRO A 356 3.33 3.40 20.46
C PRO A 356 2.03 3.74 21.19
N ALA A 357 2.13 4.60 22.21
CA ALA A 357 0.95 5.20 22.82
C ALA A 357 0.17 6.00 21.78
N ALA A 358 -1.16 6.09 21.93
CA ALA A 358 -1.97 6.95 21.08
C ALA A 358 -1.48 8.40 21.18
N GLU A 359 -1.02 8.97 20.07
CA GLU A 359 -0.50 10.32 20.06
C GLU A 359 -1.65 11.34 20.17
N ALA A 360 -1.41 12.42 20.91
CA ALA A 360 -2.34 13.55 20.91
C ALA A 360 -2.34 14.18 19.52
N ALA A 361 -3.53 14.39 18.94
CA ALA A 361 -3.63 15.10 17.66
C ALA A 361 -3.04 16.51 17.79
N GLN A 362 -2.33 16.98 16.77
CA GLN A 362 -1.79 18.35 16.78
C GLN A 362 -2.96 19.36 16.77
N THR A 363 -3.18 20.04 17.90
CA THR A 363 -4.22 21.07 18.01
C THR A 363 -3.73 22.38 17.41
N GLY A 364 -3.99 22.57 16.11
CA GLY A 364 -3.65 23.79 15.37
C GLY A 364 -4.63 24.07 14.23
N ASP A 365 -4.79 25.35 13.90
CA ASP A 365 -5.65 25.87 12.84
C ASP A 365 -5.09 25.68 11.42
N GLY A 366 -3.94 25.02 11.29
CA GLY A 366 -3.26 24.72 10.03
C GLY A 366 -4.06 23.86 9.03
N SER A 367 -5.31 23.50 9.35
CA SER A 367 -6.29 22.95 8.40
C SER A 367 -6.56 23.92 7.26
N TYR A 368 -5.82 23.79 6.16
CA TYR A 368 -6.21 24.40 4.90
C TYR A 368 -7.42 23.64 4.35
N SER A 369 -8.60 24.22 4.54
CA SER A 369 -9.81 23.78 3.86
C SER A 369 -9.97 24.60 2.58
N PRO A 370 -9.96 23.97 1.39
CA PRO A 370 -10.45 24.61 0.18
C PRO A 370 -11.87 25.13 0.44
N ALA A 371 -12.20 26.31 -0.11
CA ALA A 371 -13.55 26.86 0.04
C ALA A 371 -14.56 25.89 -0.60
N SER A 372 -15.53 25.42 0.19
CA SER A 372 -16.51 24.43 -0.23
C SER A 372 -17.21 24.85 -1.53
N SER A 373 -16.90 24.15 -2.61
CA SER A 373 -17.58 24.25 -3.91
C SER A 373 -18.91 23.51 -3.83
N ALA A 374 -19.83 24.05 -3.01
CA ALA A 374 -21.21 23.58 -2.94
C ALA A 374 -21.80 23.44 -4.34
N ALA A 375 -22.31 22.25 -4.67
CA ALA A 375 -22.75 21.88 -6.02
C ALA A 375 -23.96 22.72 -6.48
N ALA A 376 -23.69 23.88 -7.07
CA ALA A 376 -24.69 24.76 -7.67
C ALA A 376 -24.87 24.42 -9.15
N SER A 377 -25.86 23.57 -9.44
CA SER A 377 -26.30 23.29 -10.80
C SER A 377 -26.92 24.53 -11.46
N LYS A 378 -26.40 24.96 -12.63
CA LYS A 378 -27.12 25.72 -13.68
C LYS A 378 -26.33 25.80 -15.00
N PRO A 379 -26.99 26.11 -16.14
CA PRO A 379 -26.61 25.57 -17.44
C PRO A 379 -25.57 26.38 -18.23
N ALA A 380 -25.04 25.72 -19.26
CA ALA A 380 -24.11 26.27 -20.23
C ALA A 380 -24.52 27.64 -20.77
N THR A 381 -23.57 28.58 -20.80
CA THR A 381 -23.65 29.77 -21.66
C THR A 381 -22.29 30.05 -22.29
N THR A 382 -22.32 30.40 -23.57
CA THR A 382 -21.15 30.49 -24.45
C THR A 382 -20.30 31.73 -24.17
N PHE A 383 -19.00 31.56 -23.91
CA PHE A 383 -18.06 32.68 -23.83
C PHE A 383 -17.26 32.85 -25.12
N LYS A 384 -17.24 34.08 -25.63
CA LYS A 384 -16.50 34.47 -26.84
C LYS A 384 -15.03 34.73 -26.52
N THR A 385 -14.17 34.29 -27.42
CA THR A 385 -12.73 34.57 -27.41
C THR A 385 -12.42 36.04 -27.65
N SER A 386 -11.45 36.59 -26.90
CA SER A 386 -10.68 37.78 -27.27
C SER A 386 -9.25 37.59 -26.77
N ALA A 387 -8.30 37.42 -27.70
CA ALA A 387 -6.88 37.28 -27.38
C ALA A 387 -6.21 38.65 -27.24
N LEU A 388 -5.26 38.78 -26.31
CA LEU A 388 -4.33 39.90 -26.23
C LEU A 388 -2.90 39.37 -26.22
N VAL A 389 -2.07 39.94 -27.10
CA VAL A 389 -0.67 39.55 -27.32
C VAL A 389 0.25 40.45 -26.52
N ALA A 390 1.23 39.87 -25.83
CA ALA A 390 2.36 40.59 -25.22
C ALA A 390 3.69 40.18 -25.87
N LYS A 391 4.69 41.05 -25.74
CA LYS A 391 5.78 41.22 -26.71
C LYS A 391 7.13 40.84 -26.12
N ALA A 392 7.93 40.05 -26.84
CA ALA A 392 9.27 39.65 -26.43
C ALA A 392 10.34 40.71 -26.82
N THR A 393 11.41 40.79 -26.03
CA THR A 393 12.64 41.56 -26.30
C THR A 393 13.87 40.70 -26.02
N ALA A 394 14.95 40.90 -26.78
CA ALA A 394 16.17 40.08 -26.72
C ALA A 394 17.41 40.95 -26.45
N VAL A 395 18.43 40.38 -25.80
CA VAL A 395 19.79 40.93 -25.63
C VAL A 395 20.81 39.78 -25.77
N ALA A 396 22.06 40.09 -26.14
CA ALA A 396 23.02 39.23 -26.85
C ALA A 396 24.20 38.68 -25.97
N PRO A 397 25.12 37.83 -26.51
CA PRO A 397 26.04 36.96 -25.74
C PRO A 397 27.47 37.55 -25.58
N PRO A 398 28.42 36.87 -24.90
CA PRO A 398 29.26 35.80 -25.51
C PRO A 398 29.33 34.53 -24.60
N SER A 399 30.20 33.51 -24.71
CA SER A 399 31.39 33.22 -25.55
C SER A 399 31.61 31.69 -25.69
N ASN A 400 32.67 31.24 -26.40
CA ASN A 400 33.08 29.82 -26.54
C ASN A 400 34.41 29.49 -25.83
N SER A 401 34.46 28.33 -25.15
CA SER A 401 35.68 27.59 -24.79
C SER A 401 35.35 26.09 -24.71
N ASN A 402 35.38 25.39 -25.86
CA ASN A 402 34.91 23.99 -25.98
C ASN A 402 35.91 22.95 -25.44
N ALA A 403 36.18 22.98 -24.13
CA ALA A 403 36.78 21.88 -23.39
C ALA A 403 35.77 21.41 -22.33
N LEU A 404 35.12 20.27 -22.59
CA LEU A 404 34.16 19.69 -21.63
C LEU A 404 34.92 19.03 -20.49
N THR A 405 34.51 19.29 -19.24
CA THR A 405 35.10 18.66 -18.05
C THR A 405 34.62 17.21 -17.93
N VAL A 406 35.52 16.26 -17.67
CA VAL A 406 35.13 14.85 -17.47
C VAL A 406 34.34 14.70 -16.16
N SER A 407 33.21 14.01 -16.22
CA SER A 407 32.30 13.84 -15.09
C SER A 407 32.91 13.04 -13.94
N THR A 408 32.95 13.66 -12.75
CA THR A 408 33.34 13.06 -11.47
C THR A 408 32.15 12.66 -10.58
N GLU A 409 30.94 13.08 -10.94
CA GLU A 409 29.71 12.86 -10.16
C GLU A 409 28.65 12.05 -10.91
N GLY A 410 28.95 11.57 -12.13
CA GLY A 410 28.04 10.78 -12.95
C GLY A 410 26.99 11.59 -13.71
N ASN A 411 27.14 12.91 -13.80
CA ASN A 411 26.30 13.85 -14.56
C ASN A 411 26.95 14.31 -15.88
N CYS A 412 26.13 14.80 -16.83
CA CYS A 412 26.58 15.32 -18.11
C CYS A 412 25.63 16.37 -18.70
N GLY A 413 26.16 17.22 -19.58
CA GLY A 413 25.52 18.47 -19.98
C GLY A 413 26.17 19.69 -19.30
N ASN A 414 25.74 20.90 -19.63
CA ASN A 414 26.22 22.15 -19.02
C ASN A 414 27.76 22.32 -18.98
N GLY A 415 28.48 21.77 -19.96
CA GLY A 415 29.95 21.79 -20.01
C GLY A 415 30.64 20.53 -19.47
N VAL A 416 29.91 19.53 -19.00
CA VAL A 416 30.43 18.26 -18.45
C VAL A 416 30.20 17.10 -19.43
N THR A 417 31.20 16.23 -19.60
CA THR A 417 31.20 15.06 -20.51
C THR A 417 31.41 13.74 -19.77
N CYS A 418 30.74 12.69 -20.24
CA CYS A 418 30.93 11.31 -19.80
C CYS A 418 32.17 10.65 -20.42
N LYS A 419 32.68 11.16 -21.56
CA LYS A 419 33.83 10.59 -22.27
C LYS A 419 35.07 10.56 -21.36
N GLY A 420 35.53 9.37 -20.98
CA GLY A 420 36.62 9.14 -20.03
C GLY A 420 36.21 9.09 -18.55
N SER A 421 34.91 9.08 -18.24
CA SER A 421 34.39 9.01 -16.87
C SER A 421 34.38 7.57 -16.32
N SER A 422 34.61 7.42 -15.01
CA SER A 422 34.50 6.14 -14.31
C SER A 422 33.08 5.56 -14.28
N PHE A 423 32.06 6.39 -14.54
CA PHE A 423 30.66 5.97 -14.61
C PHE A 423 30.27 5.39 -15.97
N GLY A 424 31.07 5.62 -17.01
CA GLY A 424 30.83 5.18 -18.39
C GLY A 424 30.76 6.34 -19.38
N ASP A 425 31.01 6.04 -20.66
CA ASP A 425 31.20 7.05 -21.71
C ASP A 425 29.91 7.67 -22.28
N CYS A 426 28.74 7.07 -22.04
CA CYS A 426 27.48 7.49 -22.64
C CYS A 426 26.73 8.49 -21.76
N CYS A 427 26.23 9.58 -22.36
CA CYS A 427 25.40 10.57 -21.68
C CYS A 427 23.93 10.34 -22.04
N SER A 428 23.12 9.90 -21.07
CA SER A 428 21.68 9.68 -21.25
C SER A 428 20.90 10.97 -21.57
N SER A 429 19.67 10.82 -22.07
CA SER A 429 18.73 11.94 -22.28
C SER A 429 18.42 12.74 -21.00
N HIS A 430 18.64 12.13 -19.84
CA HIS A 430 18.36 12.71 -18.53
C HIS A 430 19.59 13.39 -17.88
N GLY A 431 20.72 13.48 -18.59
CA GLY A 431 21.92 14.17 -18.10
C GLY A 431 22.80 13.34 -17.15
N TYR A 432 22.76 12.00 -17.26
CA TYR A 432 23.59 11.09 -16.48
C TYR A 432 24.52 10.23 -17.33
N CYS A 433 25.69 9.90 -16.78
CA CYS A 433 26.71 9.04 -17.38
C CYS A 433 26.49 7.55 -17.07
N GLY A 434 26.75 6.71 -18.06
CA GLY A 434 26.66 5.25 -17.94
C GLY A 434 27.29 4.51 -19.11
N SER A 435 27.33 3.17 -19.01
CA SER A 435 27.82 2.28 -20.08
C SER A 435 26.77 1.28 -20.60
N SER A 436 25.56 1.25 -20.02
CA SER A 436 24.50 0.33 -20.45
C SER A 436 23.59 0.96 -21.52
N ASP A 437 22.78 0.12 -22.18
CA ASP A 437 21.88 0.55 -23.25
C ASP A 437 20.94 1.70 -22.82
N GLN A 438 20.54 1.79 -21.55
CA GLN A 438 19.71 2.88 -21.02
C GLN A 438 20.38 4.26 -21.14
N TYR A 439 21.71 4.31 -21.17
CA TYR A 439 22.51 5.53 -21.32
C TYR A 439 23.02 5.72 -22.75
N CYS A 440 23.29 4.64 -23.48
CA CYS A 440 23.93 4.65 -24.81
C CYS A 440 22.97 4.64 -26.00
N SER A 441 21.68 4.34 -25.80
CA SER A 441 20.68 4.12 -26.86
C SER A 441 19.92 5.40 -27.26
N ALA A 442 18.68 5.27 -27.75
CA ALA A 442 17.84 6.38 -28.18
C ALA A 442 17.68 7.43 -27.07
N GLY A 443 17.99 8.69 -27.39
CA GLY A 443 18.03 9.79 -26.43
C GLY A 443 19.43 10.12 -25.88
N CYS A 444 20.44 9.28 -26.11
CA CYS A 444 21.82 9.58 -25.73
C CYS A 444 22.32 10.88 -26.39
N ASN A 445 22.93 11.77 -25.60
CA ASN A 445 23.41 13.08 -26.02
C ASN A 445 24.89 13.02 -26.45
N SER A 446 25.11 12.98 -27.77
CA SER A 446 26.44 12.80 -28.38
C SER A 446 27.40 13.98 -28.20
N ALA A 447 26.88 15.16 -27.83
CA ALA A 447 27.70 16.31 -27.45
C ALA A 447 28.48 16.05 -26.15
N PHE A 448 27.87 15.32 -25.20
CA PHE A 448 28.42 15.08 -23.86
C PHE A 448 28.75 13.60 -23.59
N GLY A 449 28.57 12.69 -24.55
CA GLY A 449 28.86 11.27 -24.41
C GLY A 449 29.09 10.54 -25.74
N THR A 450 29.52 9.28 -25.68
CA THR A 450 29.71 8.42 -26.85
C THR A 450 28.45 7.62 -27.11
N CYS A 451 27.60 8.10 -28.01
CA CYS A 451 26.31 7.48 -28.31
C CYS A 451 26.41 6.53 -29.50
N GLY A 452 25.75 5.36 -29.41
CA GLY A 452 25.72 4.40 -30.52
C GLY A 452 26.99 3.53 -30.68
N GLY A 453 27.50 2.96 -29.59
CA GLY A 453 28.24 1.69 -29.62
C GLY A 453 27.28 0.57 -29.19
N GLN A 454 27.16 -0.60 -29.81
CA GLN A 454 28.20 -1.45 -30.42
C GLN A 454 29.41 -1.65 -29.48
N TYR A 455 29.18 -1.67 -28.16
CA TYR A 455 30.14 -2.30 -27.27
C TYR A 455 30.19 -3.80 -27.54
N LYS A 456 31.42 -4.34 -27.59
CA LYS A 456 31.68 -5.66 -28.13
C LYS A 456 31.01 -6.74 -27.29
N ARG A 457 30.46 -7.74 -27.98
CA ARG A 457 30.23 -9.07 -27.40
C ARG A 457 31.58 -9.74 -27.14
N ASP A 458 32.22 -9.38 -26.04
CA ASP A 458 33.30 -10.19 -25.48
C ASP A 458 32.65 -11.34 -24.69
N GLU A 459 32.18 -12.28 -25.52
CA GLU A 459 31.91 -13.70 -25.30
C GLU A 459 32.22 -14.27 -23.91
N HIS A 460 31.20 -14.51 -23.08
CA HIS A 460 31.17 -15.69 -22.22
C HIS A 460 29.77 -16.33 -22.10
N ASN A 461 29.58 -17.33 -22.96
CA ASN A 461 28.76 -18.53 -22.75
C ASN A 461 27.22 -18.40 -22.66
N HIS A 462 26.58 -17.96 -23.74
CA HIS A 462 25.22 -18.44 -24.04
C HIS A 462 25.27 -19.83 -24.67
N MET A 463 24.82 -20.86 -23.94
CA MET A 463 24.56 -22.17 -24.54
C MET A 463 23.45 -22.07 -25.58
N HIS A 464 23.80 -22.23 -26.86
CA HIS A 464 22.84 -22.50 -27.92
C HIS A 464 22.24 -23.90 -27.74
N VAL A 465 20.99 -23.96 -27.27
CA VAL A 465 20.17 -25.17 -27.34
C VAL A 465 19.78 -25.41 -28.81
N HIS A 466 20.60 -26.18 -29.52
CA HIS A 466 20.28 -26.66 -30.85
C HIS A 466 18.98 -27.48 -30.82
N LYS A 467 17.92 -26.99 -31.47
CA LYS A 467 16.72 -27.77 -31.79
C LYS A 467 17.05 -28.87 -32.82
N HIS A 468 17.61 -29.98 -32.38
CA HIS A 468 17.64 -31.20 -33.18
C HIS A 468 16.24 -31.80 -33.29
N LYS A 469 15.51 -31.43 -34.35
CA LYS A 469 14.40 -32.25 -34.85
C LYS A 469 14.97 -33.60 -35.29
N ARG A 470 14.74 -34.66 -34.50
CA ARG A 470 15.09 -36.03 -34.89
C ARG A 470 14.06 -36.51 -35.93
N ALA A 471 14.43 -36.47 -37.21
CA ALA A 471 13.63 -37.07 -38.26
C ALA A 471 13.77 -38.60 -38.20
N VAL A 472 12.69 -39.30 -37.86
CA VAL A 472 12.59 -40.75 -38.05
C VAL A 472 12.01 -41.00 -39.44
N ARG A 473 12.82 -41.54 -40.35
CA ARG A 473 12.32 -42.13 -41.60
C ARG A 473 11.77 -43.52 -41.29
N ILE A 474 10.48 -43.73 -41.55
CA ILE A 474 9.95 -45.02 -41.99
C ILE A 474 9.13 -44.71 -43.24
N GLY A 475 9.43 -45.39 -44.34
CA GLY A 475 8.76 -45.16 -45.63
C GLY A 475 8.26 -46.48 -46.20
N GLY A 476 7.11 -46.44 -46.86
CA GLY A 476 6.47 -47.59 -47.48
C GLY A 476 5.77 -48.52 -46.46
N ASP A 477 4.68 -49.19 -46.81
CA ASP A 477 3.98 -49.19 -48.10
C ASP A 477 2.49 -49.54 -47.88
N ALA A 478 1.62 -49.16 -48.81
CA ALA A 478 0.20 -49.44 -48.71
C ALA A 478 -0.14 -50.79 -49.35
N ARG A 479 -0.85 -51.68 -48.64
CA ARG A 479 -1.66 -52.71 -49.31
C ARG A 479 -2.86 -53.20 -48.50
N MET A 480 -3.86 -53.56 -49.28
CA MET A 480 -5.28 -53.82 -48.98
C MET A 480 -5.59 -54.90 -47.94
N MET A 481 -6.76 -54.71 -47.33
CA MET A 481 -7.78 -55.67 -46.86
C MET A 481 -7.87 -57.02 -47.66
N PRO A 482 -8.50 -58.08 -47.11
CA PRO A 482 -9.59 -58.07 -46.12
C PRO A 482 -9.27 -58.66 -44.73
#